data_AF-A0A529XMK1-F1
#
_entry.id   AF-A0A529XMK1-F1
#
_cell.length_a   1.000
_cell.length_b   1.000
_cell.length_c   1.000
_cell.angle_alpha   90.00
_cell.angle_beta   90.00
_cell.angle_gamma   90.00
#
_symmetry.space_group_name_H-M   'P 1'
#
loop_
_entity.id
_entity.type
_entity.pdbx_description
1 polymer ?
#
loop_
_entity_poly.entity_id
_entity_poly.type
_entity_poly.pdbx_seq_one_letter_code
_entity_poly.pdbx_strand_id
1 'polypeptide(L)' 'MNRMGVRLCNERGAVPASRLPITNPEAGFASDGFHASEAGYRAWAEHLLDFVLGDEAA' A
#
# COMPACT_ATOMS: atom_id res chain seq x y z
N MET A 1 4.37 5.81 11.61
CA MET A 1 4.43 6.64 10.38
C MET A 1 5.81 6.50 9.76
N ASN A 2 5.92 6.09 8.49
CA ASN A 2 7.20 5.83 7.82
C ASN A 2 7.85 7.13 7.30
N ARG A 3 8.41 7.93 8.21
CA ARG A 3 8.96 9.26 7.88
C ARG A 3 10.14 9.21 6.90
N MET A 4 11.00 8.20 7.02
CA MET A 4 12.17 8.08 6.15
C MET A 4 11.78 7.70 4.73
N GLY A 5 10.85 6.74 4.56
CA GLY A 5 10.35 6.35 3.23
C GLY A 5 9.71 7.50 2.48
N VAL A 6 8.87 8.29 3.16
CA VAL A 6 8.24 9.49 2.58
C VAL A 6 9.30 10.49 2.10
N ARG A 7 10.29 10.78 2.95
CA ARG A 7 11.40 11.69 2.60
C ARG A 7 12.15 11.22 1.36
N LEU A 8 12.53 9.95 1.30
CA LEU A 8 13.32 9.39 0.21
C LEU A 8 12.58 9.37 -1.13
N CYS A 9 11.25 9.19 -1.11
CA CYS A 9 10.40 9.28 -2.30
C CYS A 9 10.40 10.72 -2.84
N ASN A 10 10.12 11.69 -1.97
CA ASN A 10 10.08 13.11 -2.35
C ASN A 10 11.43 13.60 -2.90
N GLU A 11 12.55 13.20 -2.28
CA GLU A 11 13.91 13.52 -2.75
C GLU A 11 14.23 12.99 -4.16
N ARG A 12 13.48 11.99 -4.65
CA ARG A 12 13.65 11.36 -5.96
C ARG A 12 12.54 11.74 -6.96
N GLY A 13 11.67 12.68 -6.61
CA GLY A 13 10.52 13.06 -7.44
C GLY A 13 9.46 11.95 -7.56
N ALA A 14 9.43 11.01 -6.62
CA ALA A 14 8.42 9.97 -6.55
C ALA A 14 7.30 10.34 -5.55
N VAL A 15 6.09 9.87 -5.80
CA VAL A 15 4.95 10.02 -4.89
C VAL A 15 4.97 8.90 -3.85
N PRO A 16 5.00 9.20 -2.54
CA PRO A 16 4.96 8.17 -1.51
C PRO A 16 3.55 7.58 -1.40
N ALA A 17 3.42 6.29 -1.68
CA ALA A 17 2.16 5.58 -1.45
C ALA A 17 1.73 5.64 0.02
N SER A 18 0.44 5.89 0.25
CA SER A 18 -0.12 5.83 1.60
C SER A 18 -0.07 4.39 2.13
N ARG A 19 -0.10 4.22 3.44
CA ARG A 19 -0.06 2.88 4.04
C ARG A 19 -1.37 2.15 3.75
N LEU A 20 -1.30 0.96 3.13
CA LEU A 20 -2.44 0.07 2.97
C LEU A 20 -3.16 -0.13 4.32
N PRO A 21 -4.45 0.25 4.43
CA PRO A 21 -5.24 -0.03 5.62
C PRO A 21 -5.47 -1.53 5.81
N ILE A 22 -5.38 -2.01 7.05
CA ILE A 22 -5.78 -3.38 7.38
C ILE A 22 -7.26 -3.31 7.76
N THR A 23 -8.13 -3.80 6.87
CA THR A 23 -9.59 -3.81 7.08
C THR A 23 -10.07 -5.15 7.63
N ASN A 24 -9.43 -6.26 7.23
CA ASN A 24 -9.70 -7.60 7.75
C ASN A 24 -8.36 -8.37 7.91
N PRO A 25 -7.84 -8.53 9.13
CA PRO A 25 -6.59 -9.24 9.38
C PRO A 25 -6.70 -10.75 9.09
N GLU A 26 -7.84 -11.37 9.40
CA GLU A 26 -8.01 -12.82 9.26
C GLU A 26 -8.04 -13.25 7.79
N ALA A 27 -8.68 -12.45 6.93
CA ALA A 27 -8.76 -12.73 5.50
C ALA A 27 -7.61 -12.12 4.69
N GLY A 28 -7.01 -11.03 5.17
CA GLY A 28 -6.02 -10.25 4.42
C GLY A 28 -4.60 -10.81 4.44
N PHE A 29 -4.26 -11.61 5.45
CA PHE A 29 -2.94 -12.25 5.57
C PHE A 29 -2.99 -13.73 5.22
N ALA A 30 -1.86 -14.25 4.72
CA ALA A 30 -1.62 -15.68 4.57
C ALA A 30 -1.47 -16.34 5.95
N SER A 31 -1.30 -17.66 5.97
CA SER A 31 -1.20 -18.44 7.22
C SER A 31 -0.02 -18.07 8.11
N ASP A 32 0.97 -17.34 7.59
CA ASP A 32 2.10 -16.82 8.38
C ASP A 32 1.80 -15.49 9.09
N GLY A 33 0.62 -14.91 8.86
CA GLY A 33 0.19 -13.65 9.48
C GLY A 33 0.96 -12.42 9.00
N PHE A 34 1.72 -12.52 7.91
CA PHE A 34 2.54 -11.42 7.40
C PHE A 34 2.39 -11.19 5.89
N HIS A 35 2.52 -12.24 5.07
CA HIS A 35 2.35 -12.10 3.64
C HIS A 35 0.88 -11.92 3.29
N ALA A 36 0.59 -11.28 2.17
CA ALA A 36 -0.78 -11.13 1.69
C ALA A 36 -1.35 -12.49 1.26
N SER A 37 -2.61 -12.73 1.61
CA SER A 37 -3.43 -13.78 0.99
C SER A 37 -3.87 -13.36 -0.42
N GLU A 38 -4.67 -14.18 -1.11
CA GLU A 38 -5.32 -13.77 -2.36
C GLU A 38 -6.15 -12.47 -2.19
N ALA A 39 -6.96 -12.40 -1.12
CA ALA A 39 -7.74 -11.22 -0.79
C ALA A 39 -6.84 -10.03 -0.42
N GLY A 40 -5.72 -10.29 0.28
CA GLY A 40 -4.72 -9.27 0.59
C GLY A 40 -4.06 -8.67 -0.65
N TYR A 41 -3.74 -9.50 -1.66
CA TYR A 41 -3.17 -9.03 -2.92
C TYR A 41 -4.18 -8.20 -3.72
N ARG A 42 -5.46 -8.58 -3.72
CA ARG A 42 -6.53 -7.78 -4.34
C ARG A 42 -6.62 -6.40 -3.69
N ALA A 43 -6.67 -6.34 -2.35
CA ALA A 43 -6.71 -5.07 -1.61
C ALA A 43 -5.46 -4.21 -1.86
N TRP A 44 -4.28 -4.82 -1.95
CA TRP A 44 -3.04 -4.12 -2.29
C TRP A 44 -3.08 -3.56 -3.72
N ALA A 45 -3.58 -4.32 -4.69
CA ALA A 45 -3.67 -3.89 -6.08
C ALA A 45 -4.67 -2.72 -6.25
N GLU A 46 -5.84 -2.82 -5.61
CA GLU A 46 -6.84 -1.74 -5.58
C GLU A 46 -6.26 -0.46 -4.94
N HIS A 47 -5.52 -0.62 -3.83
CA HIS A 47 -4.87 0.51 -3.14
C HIS A 47 -3.78 1.20 -3.98
N LEU A 48 -3.06 0.46 -4.82
CA LEU A 48 -2.03 1.04 -5.68
C LEU A 48 -2.56 1.57 -7.01
N LEU A 49 -3.81 1.25 -7.37
CA LEU A 49 -4.35 1.56 -8.69
C LEU A 49 -4.30 3.07 -8.97
N ASP A 50 -4.75 3.88 -8.02
CA ASP A 50 -4.78 5.35 -8.16
C ASP A 50 -3.35 5.92 -8.29
N PHE A 51 -2.37 5.39 -7.53
CA PHE A 51 -0.96 5.77 -7.63
C PHE A 51 -0.36 5.45 -8.99
N VAL A 52 -0.75 4.32 -9.58
CA VAL A 52 -0.24 3.85 -10.89
C VAL A 52 -0.89 4.60 -12.04
N LEU A 53 -2.18 4.91 -11.95
CA LEU A 53 -2.90 5.70 -12.94
C LEU A 53 -2.58 7.20 -12.86
N GLY A 54 -2.07 7.66 -11.71
CA GLY A 54 -1.82 9.08 -11.46
C GLY A 54 -3.06 9.85 -11.02
N ASP A 55 -4.09 9.13 -10.55
CA ASP A 55 -5.40 9.66 -10.14
C ASP A 55 -5.49 9.92 -8.62
N GLU A 56 -4.36 9.84 -7.91
CA GLU A 56 -4.27 10.16 -6.49
C GLU A 56 -4.86 11.54 -6.20
N ALA A 57 -5.86 11.59 -5.32
CA ALA A 57 -6.43 12.85 -4.87
C ALA A 57 -5.34 13.70 -4.19
N ALA A 58 -5.16 14.93 -4.69
CA ALA A 58 -4.24 15.92 -4.12
C ALA A 58 -4.58 16.30 -2.68
#